data_AF-A0A2T4IKF7-F1
#
_entry.id   AF-A0A2T4IKF7-F1
#
_cell.length_a   1.000
_cell.length_b   1.000
_cell.length_c   1.000
_cell.angle_alpha   90.00
_cell.angle_beta   90.00
_cell.angle_gamma   90.00
#
_symmetry.space_group_name_H-M   'P 1'
#
loop_
_entity.id
_entity.type
_entity.pdbx_description
1 polymer ?
#
loop_
_entity_poly.entity_id
_entity_poly.type
_entity_poly.pdbx_seq_one_letter_code
_entity_poly.pdbx_strand_id
1 'polypeptide(L)'
;DPARVHSQWQFYQSLEPEFVLKRLTASLIPPDSVRLSVVADRIVAEGEAPDTWIDRARTAARQLSAGGPVFDISKVRDVSPEARAAEHWQAYVSKLESQPGIIVAQQKMRDGQFHIAGLRDPLAADPQSLLSGTE
;
A
#
# COMPACT_ATOMS: atom_id res chain seq x y z
N ASP A 1 18.62 20.21 52.40
CA ASP A 1 18.25 21.22 51.40
C ASP A 1 17.91 20.50 50.08
N PRO A 2 16.61 20.43 49.71
CA PRO A 2 16.17 19.82 48.45
C PRO A 2 16.76 20.51 47.20
N ALA A 3 17.30 21.72 47.32
CA ALA A 3 17.88 22.48 46.21
C ALA A 3 19.18 21.89 45.62
N ARG A 4 19.75 20.85 46.24
CA ARG A 4 20.95 20.15 45.73
C ARG A 4 20.64 18.85 44.98
N VAL A 5 19.36 18.57 44.71
CA VAL A 5 18.94 17.36 43.97
C VAL A 5 19.11 17.58 42.47
N HIS A 6 19.94 16.76 41.83
CA HIS A 6 19.98 16.63 40.37
C HIS A 6 19.05 15.49 39.97
N SER A 7 18.04 15.77 39.15
CA SER A 7 17.11 14.75 38.66
C SER A 7 17.34 14.50 37.16
N GLN A 8 17.26 13.23 36.78
CA GLN A 8 17.18 12.78 35.40
C GLN A 8 16.01 11.81 35.28
N TRP A 9 15.10 12.10 34.35
CA TRP A 9 13.94 11.27 34.05
C TRP A 9 14.05 10.76 32.62
N GLN A 10 13.58 9.53 32.43
CA GLN A 10 13.39 8.95 31.11
C GLN A 10 11.90 8.77 30.87
N PHE A 11 11.45 9.01 29.63
CA PHE A 11 10.06 8.78 29.26
C PHE A 11 9.76 7.29 29.33
N TYR A 12 8.76 6.91 30.13
CA TYR A 12 8.16 5.59 30.07
C TYR A 12 6.92 5.66 29.17
N GLN A 13 6.85 4.81 28.16
CA GLN A 13 5.63 4.61 27.35
C GLN A 13 5.13 3.19 27.56
N SER A 14 3.83 3.04 27.81
CA SER A 14 3.23 1.69 27.82
C SER A 14 3.32 1.08 26.42
N LEU A 15 3.78 -0.17 26.39
CA LEU A 15 3.81 -1.03 25.20
C LEU A 15 2.56 -1.90 25.08
N GLU A 16 1.60 -1.77 26.01
CA GLU A 16 0.32 -2.47 25.89
C GLU A 16 -0.39 -2.06 24.59
N PRO A 17 -0.97 -3.02 23.85
CA PRO A 17 -1.55 -2.79 22.52
C PRO A 17 -2.55 -1.64 22.47
N GLU A 18 -3.41 -1.45 23.48
CA GLU A 18 -4.36 -0.34 23.52
C GLU A 18 -3.73 1.06 23.51
N PHE A 19 -2.61 1.25 24.21
CA PHE A 19 -1.91 2.53 24.26
C PHE A 19 -1.09 2.75 23.00
N VAL A 20 -0.49 1.69 22.46
CA VAL A 20 0.20 1.74 21.17
C VAL A 20 -0.79 2.07 20.06
N LEU A 21 -1.98 1.45 20.05
CA LEU A 21 -3.05 1.73 19.09
C LEU A 21 -3.42 3.22 19.10
N LYS A 22 -3.70 3.80 20.27
CA LYS A 22 -4.03 5.24 20.40
C LYS A 22 -2.92 6.13 19.83
N ARG A 23 -1.64 5.80 20.09
CA ARG A 23 -0.51 6.56 19.54
C ARG A 23 -0.41 6.42 18.03
N LEU A 24 -0.56 5.21 17.49
CA LEU A 24 -0.56 4.97 16.04
C LEU A 24 -1.70 5.72 15.35
N THR A 25 -2.90 5.71 15.91
CA THR A 25 -4.03 6.48 15.36
C THR A 25 -3.70 7.97 15.32
N ALA A 26 -3.16 8.53 16.40
CA ALA A 26 -2.81 9.95 16.48
C ALA A 26 -1.63 10.33 15.56
N SER A 27 -0.63 9.46 15.40
CA SER A 27 0.58 9.77 14.64
C SER A 27 0.47 9.47 13.14
N LEU A 28 -0.22 8.40 12.77
CA LEU A 28 -0.36 7.99 11.38
C LEU A 28 -1.51 8.71 10.68
N ILE A 29 -2.52 9.16 11.44
CA ILE A 29 -3.73 9.82 10.92
C ILE A 29 -4.32 8.95 9.78
N PRO A 30 -4.83 7.75 10.10
CA PRO A 30 -5.35 6.82 9.11
C PRO A 30 -6.44 7.48 8.26
N PRO A 31 -6.48 7.23 6.94
CA PRO A 31 -7.62 7.59 6.10
C PRO A 31 -8.92 6.98 6.65
N ASP A 32 -10.06 7.56 6.30
CA ASP A 32 -11.38 7.12 6.80
C ASP A 32 -11.70 5.65 6.46
N SER A 33 -11.14 5.13 5.37
CA SER A 33 -11.25 3.73 4.95
C SER A 33 -10.39 2.77 5.76
N VAL A 34 -9.37 3.26 6.48
CA VAL A 34 -8.45 2.44 7.26
C VAL A 34 -8.88 2.36 8.71
N ARG A 35 -9.13 1.15 9.19
CA ARG A 35 -9.40 0.86 10.60
C ARG A 35 -8.17 0.23 11.24
N LEU A 36 -7.84 0.72 12.43
CA LEU A 36 -6.84 0.11 13.30
C LEU A 36 -7.56 -0.56 14.46
N SER A 37 -7.23 -1.83 14.75
CA SER A 37 -7.83 -2.59 15.84
C SER A 37 -6.81 -3.48 16.54
N VAL A 38 -7.06 -3.83 17.81
CA VAL A 38 -6.29 -4.86 18.52
C VAL A 38 -6.95 -6.21 18.29
N VAL A 39 -6.19 -7.17 17.77
CA VAL A 39 -6.61 -8.57 17.58
C VAL A 39 -5.61 -9.46 18.31
N ALA A 40 -6.06 -10.06 19.41
CA ALA A 40 -5.20 -10.71 20.40
C ALA A 40 -4.11 -9.74 20.91
N ASP A 41 -2.85 -9.95 20.55
CA ASP A 41 -1.70 -9.12 20.96
C ASP A 41 -1.05 -8.39 19.77
N ARG A 42 -1.82 -8.18 18.70
CA ARG A 42 -1.38 -7.50 17.48
C ARG A 42 -2.28 -6.32 17.18
N ILE A 43 -1.71 -5.28 16.60
CA ILE A 43 -2.47 -4.19 16.01
C ILE A 43 -2.61 -4.50 14.53
N VAL A 44 -3.84 -4.56 14.03
CA VAL A 44 -4.16 -4.84 12.63
C VAL A 44 -4.68 -3.56 11.99
N ALA A 45 -4.07 -3.16 10.87
CA ALA A 45 -4.62 -2.18 9.95
C ALA A 45 -5.34 -2.88 8.80
N GLU A 46 -6.56 -2.46 8.51
CA GLU A 46 -7.37 -2.97 7.41
C GLU A 46 -8.05 -1.82 6.67
N GLY A 47 -8.13 -1.90 5.35
CA GLY A 47 -8.79 -0.87 4.53
C GLY A 47 -7.99 -0.49 3.30
N GLU A 48 -8.23 0.72 2.81
CA GLU A 48 -7.60 1.25 1.60
C GLU A 48 -6.81 2.51 1.93
N ALA A 49 -5.59 2.62 1.43
CA ALA A 49 -4.74 3.79 1.68
C ALA A 49 -3.82 4.08 0.49
N PRO A 50 -3.38 5.34 0.31
CA PRO A 50 -2.30 5.65 -0.61
C PRO A 50 -0.96 5.09 -0.08
N ASP A 51 -0.06 4.80 -1.01
CA ASP A 51 1.33 4.38 -0.80
C ASP A 51 2.06 5.20 0.29
N THR A 52 1.91 6.53 0.29
CA THR A 52 2.53 7.44 1.25
C THR A 52 2.08 7.20 2.70
N TRP A 53 0.84 6.73 2.91
CA TRP A 53 0.39 6.32 4.24
C TRP A 53 0.91 4.92 4.58
N ILE A 54 0.88 3.99 3.63
CA ILE A 54 1.38 2.62 3.78
C ILE A 54 2.86 2.62 4.17
N ASP A 55 3.69 3.48 3.57
CA ASP A 55 5.11 3.60 3.90
C ASP A 55 5.38 4.12 5.30
N ARG A 56 4.58 5.10 5.76
CA ARG A 56 4.62 5.58 7.14
C ARG A 56 4.21 4.48 8.11
N ALA A 57 3.14 3.74 7.80
CA ALA A 57 2.66 2.63 8.60
C ALA A 57 3.71 1.50 8.68
N ARG A 58 4.37 1.17 7.56
CA ARG A 58 5.46 0.18 7.49
C ARG A 58 6.66 0.61 8.31
N THR A 59 6.97 1.90 8.31
CA THR A 59 8.05 2.47 9.14
C THR A 59 7.73 2.34 10.63
N ALA A 60 6.50 2.66 11.03
CA ALA A 60 6.04 2.47 12.41
C ALA A 60 6.06 0.99 12.82
N ALA A 61 5.65 0.07 11.93
CA ALA A 61 5.70 -1.37 12.20
C ALA A 61 7.12 -1.87 12.48
N ARG A 62 8.12 -1.40 11.72
CA ARG A 62 9.53 -1.72 11.97
C ARG A 62 10.01 -1.20 13.32
N GLN A 63 9.62 0.01 13.71
CA GLN A 63 9.99 0.57 15.02
C GLN A 63 9.40 -0.25 16.18
N LEU A 64 8.16 -0.73 16.05
CA LEU A 64 7.51 -1.54 17.07
C LEU A 64 8.11 -2.94 17.20
N SER A 65 8.70 -3.49 16.14
CA SER A 65 9.34 -4.82 16.21
C SER A 65 10.49 -4.90 17.23
N ALA A 66 10.98 -3.76 17.74
CA ALA A 66 11.94 -3.67 18.84
C ALA A 66 11.31 -3.84 20.24
N GLY A 67 10.36 -4.77 20.40
CA GLY A 67 9.78 -5.16 21.70
C GLY A 67 8.37 -4.66 22.00
N GLY A 68 7.71 -4.00 21.04
CA GLY A 68 6.29 -3.66 21.10
C GLY A 68 5.40 -4.69 20.38
N PRO A 69 4.07 -4.47 20.37
CA PRO A 69 3.13 -5.35 19.68
C PRO A 69 3.36 -5.30 18.17
N VAL A 70 3.09 -6.41 17.49
CA VAL A 70 3.18 -6.47 16.03
C VAL A 70 2.14 -5.53 15.43
N PHE A 71 2.57 -4.64 14.54
CA PHE A 71 1.68 -3.83 13.72
C PHE A 71 1.57 -4.43 12.32
N ASP A 72 0.49 -5.18 12.10
CA ASP A 72 0.19 -5.88 10.86
C ASP A 72 -0.60 -4.97 9.92
N ILE A 73 0.02 -4.63 8.80
CA ILE A 73 -0.56 -3.79 7.74
C ILE A 73 -0.91 -4.59 6.48
N SER A 74 -0.84 -5.93 6.53
CA SER A 74 -1.02 -6.80 5.36
C SER A 74 -2.43 -6.74 4.75
N LYS A 75 -3.42 -6.28 5.51
CA LYS A 75 -4.82 -6.11 5.08
C LYS A 75 -5.12 -4.71 4.54
N VAL A 76 -4.11 -3.87 4.35
CA VAL A 76 -4.27 -2.55 3.71
C VAL A 76 -3.99 -2.68 2.23
N ARG A 77 -4.99 -2.36 1.41
CA ARG A 77 -4.85 -2.28 -0.05
C ARG A 77 -4.30 -0.92 -0.46
N ASP A 78 -3.29 -0.93 -1.32
CA ASP A 78 -2.80 0.29 -1.97
C ASP A 78 -3.81 0.74 -3.03
N VAL A 79 -4.25 1.99 -2.92
CA VAL A 79 -5.17 2.62 -3.88
C VAL A 79 -4.61 3.93 -4.44
N SER A 80 -3.28 4.07 -4.40
CA SER A 80 -2.56 5.12 -5.12
C SER A 80 -2.95 5.13 -6.61
N PRO A 81 -2.94 6.32 -7.26
CA PRO A 81 -3.16 6.42 -8.70
C PRO A 81 -2.24 5.48 -9.50
N GLU A 82 -1.00 5.32 -9.06
CA GLU A 82 0.02 4.46 -9.67
C GLU A 82 -0.35 2.98 -9.56
N ALA A 83 -0.83 2.53 -8.39
CA ALA A 83 -1.31 1.17 -8.20
C ALA A 83 -2.52 0.86 -9.10
N ARG A 84 -3.51 1.76 -9.14
CA ARG A 84 -4.68 1.62 -10.04
C ARG A 84 -4.28 1.60 -11.51
N ALA A 85 -3.39 2.50 -11.92
CA ALA A 85 -2.88 2.53 -13.29
C ALA A 85 -2.15 1.23 -13.66
N ALA A 86 -1.38 0.65 -12.74
CA ALA A 86 -0.74 -0.65 -12.94
C ALA A 86 -1.74 -1.79 -13.05
N GLU A 87 -2.80 -1.81 -12.24
CA GLU A 87 -3.89 -2.80 -12.33
C GLU A 87 -4.61 -2.72 -13.68
N HIS A 88 -5.00 -1.51 -14.11
CA HIS A 88 -5.66 -1.29 -15.40
C HIS A 88 -4.76 -1.69 -16.57
N TRP A 89 -3.46 -1.39 -16.47
CA TRP A 89 -2.47 -1.82 -17.46
C TRP A 89 -2.42 -3.35 -17.58
N GLN A 90 -2.33 -4.08 -16.47
CA GLN A 90 -2.30 -5.53 -16.49
C GLN A 90 -3.59 -6.14 -17.03
N ALA A 91 -4.75 -5.54 -16.70
CA ALA A 91 -6.03 -5.94 -17.27
C ALA A 91 -6.07 -5.75 -18.80
N TYR A 92 -5.55 -4.63 -19.29
CA TYR A 92 -5.44 -4.36 -20.73
C TYR A 92 -4.52 -5.35 -21.44
N VAL A 93 -3.34 -5.62 -20.88
CA VAL A 93 -2.39 -6.61 -21.40
C VAL A 93 -3.04 -8.00 -21.49
N SER A 94 -3.71 -8.43 -20.41
CA SER A 94 -4.39 -9.72 -20.37
C SER A 94 -5.48 -9.82 -21.45
N LYS A 95 -6.22 -8.72 -21.67
CA LYS A 95 -7.23 -8.63 -22.73
C LYS A 95 -6.60 -8.77 -24.12
N LEU A 96 -5.46 -8.12 -24.38
CA LEU A 96 -4.74 -8.25 -25.65
C LEU A 96 -4.24 -9.69 -25.88
N GLU A 97 -3.64 -10.32 -24.88
CA GLU A 97 -3.10 -11.68 -24.97
C GLU A 97 -4.21 -12.72 -25.18
N SER A 98 -5.45 -12.43 -24.74
CA SER A 98 -6.61 -13.28 -24.99
C SER A 98 -7.21 -13.15 -26.40
N GLN A 99 -6.86 -12.12 -27.17
CA GLN A 99 -7.44 -11.91 -28.49
C GLN A 99 -6.76 -12.79 -29.56
N PRO A 100 -7.53 -13.57 -30.34
CA PRO A 100 -7.00 -14.24 -31.51
C PRO A 100 -6.37 -13.25 -32.49
N GLY A 101 -5.19 -13.58 -33.00
CA GLY A 101 -4.47 -12.73 -33.97
C GLY A 101 -3.74 -11.54 -33.35
N ILE A 102 -3.66 -11.43 -32.02
CA ILE A 102 -2.78 -10.48 -31.32
C ILE A 102 -1.70 -11.26 -30.57
N ILE A 103 -0.44 -10.85 -30.73
CA ILE A 103 0.70 -11.39 -29.98
C ILE A 103 1.41 -10.23 -29.32
N VAL A 104 1.42 -10.20 -28.00
CA VAL A 104 2.22 -9.24 -27.22
C VAL A 104 3.68 -9.70 -27.23
N ALA A 105 4.58 -8.91 -27.82
CA ALA A 105 5.99 -9.24 -27.92
C ALA A 105 6.86 -8.49 -26.90
N GLN A 106 6.41 -7.31 -26.46
CA GLN A 106 7.15 -6.48 -25.52
C GLN A 106 6.19 -5.63 -24.68
N GLN A 107 6.51 -5.52 -23.40
CA GLN A 107 5.89 -4.61 -22.45
C GLN A 107 6.99 -3.85 -21.72
N LYS A 108 6.84 -2.54 -21.56
CA LYS A 108 7.81 -1.67 -20.87
C LYS A 108 7.07 -0.58 -20.10
N MET A 109 7.60 -0.21 -18.95
CA MET A 109 7.25 1.03 -18.26
C MET A 109 8.43 1.99 -18.41
N ARG A 110 8.18 3.20 -18.90
CA ARG A 110 9.22 4.25 -19.05
C ARG A 110 8.62 5.61 -18.74
N ASP A 111 9.30 6.39 -17.90
CA ASP A 111 8.90 7.76 -17.56
C ASP A 111 7.43 7.89 -17.09
N GLY A 112 6.96 6.89 -16.33
CA GLY A 112 5.58 6.84 -15.84
C GLY A 112 4.52 6.44 -16.89
N GLN A 113 4.94 6.05 -18.10
CA GLN A 113 4.07 5.62 -19.18
C GLN A 113 4.25 4.13 -19.48
N PHE A 114 3.15 3.47 -19.82
CA PHE A 114 3.16 2.09 -20.28
C PHE A 114 3.31 2.02 -21.79
N HIS A 115 4.20 1.15 -22.25
CA HIS A 115 4.45 0.88 -23.66
C HIS A 115 4.28 -0.62 -23.93
N ILE A 116 3.57 -0.94 -25.01
CA ILE A 116 3.38 -2.31 -25.49
C ILE A 116 3.62 -2.36 -26.99
N ALA A 117 4.27 -3.43 -27.44
CA ALA A 117 4.50 -3.71 -28.84
C ALA A 117 4.28 -5.21 -29.11
N GLY A 118 3.88 -5.53 -30.33
CA GLY A 118 3.45 -6.87 -30.68
C GLY A 118 3.16 -7.03 -32.16
N LEU A 119 2.69 -8.22 -32.51
CA LEU A 119 2.17 -8.54 -33.84
C LEU A 119 0.65 -8.55 -33.80
N ARG A 120 0.03 -8.05 -34.86
CA ARG A 120 -1.43 -8.04 -35.03
C ARG A 120 -1.77 -8.47 -36.44
N ASP A 121 -2.64 -9.47 -36.57
CA ASP A 121 -3.29 -9.83 -37.83
C ASP A 121 -4.19 -8.66 -38.28
N PRO A 122 -4.19 -8.25 -39.57
CA PRO A 122 -5.06 -7.19 -40.07
C PRO A 122 -6.55 -7.36 -39.76
N LEU A 123 -7.01 -8.60 -39.58
CA LEU A 123 -8.40 -8.95 -39.26
C LEU A 123 -8.68 -9.07 -37.74
N ALA A 124 -7.64 -9.01 -36.89
CA ALA A 124 -7.82 -9.06 -35.44
C ALA A 124 -8.46 -7.77 -34.89
N ALA A 125 -8.97 -7.82 -33.66
CA ALA A 125 -9.48 -6.62 -32.98
C ALA A 125 -8.40 -5.51 -32.92
N ASP A 126 -8.84 -4.24 -32.95
CA ASP A 126 -7.93 -3.10 -32.75
C ASP A 126 -7.56 -2.98 -31.26
N PRO A 127 -6.26 -3.08 -30.88
CA PRO A 127 -5.79 -2.90 -29.51
C PRO A 127 -6.38 -1.66 -28.83
N GLN A 128 -6.48 -0.54 -29.56
CA GLN A 128 -6.95 0.71 -28.98
C GLN A 128 -8.41 0.66 -28.55
N SER A 129 -9.23 -0.13 -29.25
CA SER A 129 -10.64 -0.35 -28.89
C SER A 129 -10.79 -1.18 -27.59
N LEU A 130 -9.75 -1.90 -27.18
CA LEU A 130 -9.77 -2.77 -26.01
C LEU A 130 -9.41 -2.03 -24.72
N LEU A 131 -8.92 -0.78 -24.82
CA LEU A 131 -8.66 0.12 -23.69
C LEU A 131 -9.93 0.51 -22.95
N SER A 132 -11.08 0.51 -23.62
CA SER A 132 -12.37 0.79 -22.98
C SER A 132 -12.85 -0.44 -22.18
N GLY A 133 -13.26 -0.22 -20.93
CA GLY A 133 -13.75 -1.27 -20.01
C GLY A 133 -12.70 -1.83 -19.04
N THR A 134 -11.59 -1.13 -18.81
CA THR A 134 -10.64 -1.38 -17.72
C THR A 134 -10.89 -0.42 -16.53
N GLU A 135 -12.16 -0.11 -16.23
CA GLU A 135 -12.57 0.69 -15.06
C GLU A 135 -12.65 -0.15 -13.77
#